data_AF-A0A7J9FVS0-F1
#
_entry.id   AF-A0A7J9FVS0-F1
#
_cell.length_a   1.000
_cell.length_b   1.000
_cell.length_c   1.000
_cell.angle_alpha   90.00
_cell.angle_beta   90.00
_cell.angle_gamma   90.00
#
_symmetry.space_group_name_H-M   'P 1'
#
loop_
_entity.id
_entity.type
_entity.pdbx_description
1 polymer ?
#
loop_
_entity_poly.entity_id
_entity_poly.type
_entity_poly.pdbx_seq_one_letter_code
_entity_poly.pdbx_strand_id
1 'polypeptide(L)'
;MSLTSNIANGRKQKKRGMKSDSDISHPSPSMQSHIDACVSLKDKQVAARVTSDAKMDEWFAVKVINFDEKTKKFEVLDEEVGDDEEGGVQKTYKLSVSCIIPFLERNDPSGTQEFPAGRNVLAVYLETTALYKATIISTPRKVTILVTTVIIQYLLEFDDDEEDRAAAKDGTVSQGGSIARRA
;
A
#
# COMPACT_ATOMS: atom_id res chain seq x y z
N MET A 1 38.75 58.32 -20.74
CA MET A 1 37.98 57.27 -21.44
C MET A 1 37.94 56.04 -20.56
N SER A 2 36.76 55.42 -20.48
CA SER A 2 36.44 54.13 -19.85
C SER A 2 36.25 54.11 -18.33
N LEU A 3 34.97 54.23 -17.97
CA LEU A 3 34.32 53.69 -16.79
C LEU A 3 34.30 52.16 -16.86
N THR A 4 34.43 51.46 -15.71
CA THR A 4 33.53 50.37 -15.32
C THR A 4 33.62 50.10 -13.83
N SER A 5 32.44 50.11 -13.21
CA SER A 5 32.06 49.89 -11.83
C SER A 5 32.18 48.42 -11.38
N ASN A 6 32.15 48.19 -10.05
CA ASN A 6 31.45 47.11 -9.30
C ASN A 6 32.28 46.64 -8.07
N ILE A 7 31.76 46.27 -6.89
CA ILE A 7 30.43 46.17 -6.28
C ILE A 7 30.67 46.15 -4.76
N ALA A 8 29.83 46.83 -3.98
CA ALA A 8 29.71 46.68 -2.54
C ALA A 8 28.80 45.50 -2.19
N ASN A 9 29.13 44.71 -1.16
CA ASN A 9 28.10 44.10 -0.32
C ASN A 9 28.64 43.62 1.03
N GLY A 10 28.28 44.32 2.11
CA GLY A 10 28.24 43.77 3.45
C GLY A 10 26.81 43.38 3.80
N ARG A 11 26.58 42.23 4.45
CA ARG A 11 25.29 41.90 5.11
C ARG A 11 25.47 40.87 6.25
N LYS A 12 25.55 41.44 7.46
CA LYS A 12 24.90 41.08 8.73
C LYS A 12 24.75 39.60 9.12
N GLN A 13 25.48 39.23 10.17
CA GLN A 13 25.23 38.06 11.03
C GLN A 13 23.85 38.19 11.72
N LYS A 14 22.92 37.27 11.46
CA LYS A 14 21.65 37.17 12.18
C LYS A 14 21.76 36.08 13.26
N LYS A 15 22.04 36.54 14.47
CA LYS A 15 21.90 35.83 15.75
C LYS A 15 20.45 35.31 15.85
N ARG A 16 20.25 33.99 15.86
CA ARG A 16 18.95 33.39 16.23
C ARG A 16 19.03 33.02 17.71
N GLY A 17 18.32 33.79 18.54
CA GLY A 17 18.18 33.55 19.96
C GLY A 17 17.29 32.34 20.23
N MET A 18 17.64 31.57 21.24
CA MET A 18 16.79 30.56 21.86
C MET A 18 15.58 31.23 22.52
N LYS A 19 14.38 30.69 22.27
CA LYS A 19 13.23 30.76 23.18
C LYS A 19 12.49 29.44 23.07
N SER A 20 12.48 28.69 24.18
CA SER A 20 11.54 27.60 24.43
C SER A 20 10.20 28.22 24.79
N ASP A 21 9.12 27.82 24.11
CA ASP A 21 7.76 28.03 24.57
C ASP A 21 6.90 26.86 24.07
N SER A 22 5.93 26.47 24.88
CA SER A 22 5.22 25.20 24.84
C SER A 22 4.54 24.93 23.49
N ASP A 23 5.14 24.06 22.67
CA ASP A 23 4.60 23.71 21.34
C ASP A 23 3.50 22.65 21.47
N ILE A 24 2.25 23.10 21.40
CA ILE A 24 1.15 22.23 20.92
C ILE A 24 1.59 21.83 19.52
N SER A 25 2.16 20.63 19.41
CA SER A 25 2.79 20.13 18.19
C SER A 25 1.70 19.84 17.17
N HIS A 26 1.20 20.88 16.52
CA HIS A 26 0.31 20.74 15.38
C HIS A 26 1.09 20.03 14.27
N PRO A 27 0.63 18.87 13.78
CA PRO A 27 1.31 18.17 12.71
C PRO A 27 1.39 19.09 11.48
N SER A 28 2.54 19.07 10.81
CA SER A 28 2.70 19.79 9.54
C SER A 28 1.63 19.35 8.53
N PRO A 29 1.22 20.21 7.57
CA PRO A 29 0.16 19.88 6.61
C PRO A 29 0.38 18.56 5.84
N SER A 30 1.64 18.22 5.51
CA SER A 30 1.99 16.95 4.86
C SER A 30 1.81 15.75 5.78
N MET A 31 2.18 15.89 7.06
CA MET A 31 1.96 14.86 8.07
C MET A 31 0.47 14.69 8.35
N GLN A 32 -0.31 15.76 8.36
CA GLN A 32 -1.77 15.70 8.50
C GLN A 32 -2.40 14.95 7.33
N SER A 33 -2.03 15.29 6.08
CA SER A 33 -2.51 14.58 4.89
C SER A 33 -2.18 13.08 4.92
N HIS A 34 -1.00 12.71 5.40
CA HIS A 34 -0.63 11.30 5.55
C HIS A 34 -1.45 10.59 6.63
N ILE A 35 -1.79 11.28 7.73
CA ILE A 35 -2.66 10.75 8.78
C ILE A 35 -4.07 10.54 8.24
N ASP A 36 -4.61 11.52 7.52
CA ASP A 36 -5.94 11.44 6.93
C ASP A 36 -6.03 10.28 5.93
N ALA A 37 -4.97 10.06 5.14
CA ALA A 37 -4.87 8.90 4.25
C ALA A 37 -4.90 7.58 5.03
N CYS A 38 -4.17 7.48 6.15
CA CYS A 38 -4.19 6.29 7.00
C CYS A 38 -5.57 6.04 7.62
N VAL A 39 -6.22 7.08 8.15
CA VAL A 39 -7.57 6.99 8.74
C VAL A 39 -8.59 6.58 7.67
N SER A 40 -8.44 7.05 6.43
CA SER A 40 -9.32 6.69 5.32
C SER A 40 -9.30 5.21 4.92
N LEU A 41 -8.33 4.44 5.42
CA LEU A 41 -8.23 3.00 5.17
C LEU A 41 -9.17 2.18 6.07
N LYS A 42 -9.82 2.80 7.06
CA LYS A 42 -10.77 2.11 7.94
C LYS A 42 -11.82 1.35 7.12
N ASP A 43 -12.11 0.13 7.53
CA ASP A 43 -13.03 -0.83 6.90
C ASP A 43 -12.63 -1.27 5.48
N LYS A 44 -11.49 -0.80 4.95
CA LYS A 44 -10.93 -1.26 3.67
C LYS A 44 -10.02 -2.47 3.88
N GLN A 45 -9.96 -3.31 2.85
CA GLN A 45 -9.01 -4.40 2.78
C GLN A 45 -7.65 -3.86 2.32
N VAL A 46 -6.57 -4.35 2.93
CA VAL A 46 -5.19 -3.96 2.65
C VAL A 46 -4.30 -5.21 2.71
N ALA A 47 -3.13 -5.15 2.08
CA ALA A 47 -2.11 -6.16 2.32
C ALA A 47 -1.34 -5.81 3.60
N ALA A 48 -1.16 -6.79 4.48
CA ALA A 48 -0.45 -6.62 5.73
C ALA A 48 0.62 -7.68 5.93
N ARG A 49 1.80 -7.25 6.37
CA ARG A 49 2.85 -8.15 6.84
C ARG A 49 2.69 -8.35 8.34
N VAL A 50 2.27 -9.56 8.72
CA VAL A 50 1.94 -9.93 10.10
C VAL A 50 3.18 -10.41 10.88
N THR A 51 4.20 -10.90 10.17
CA THR A 51 5.43 -11.40 10.79
C THR A 51 6.40 -10.26 11.11
N SER A 52 7.16 -10.40 12.20
CA SER A 52 8.24 -9.46 12.56
C SER A 52 9.57 -9.78 11.85
N ASP A 53 9.67 -10.95 11.20
CA ASP A 53 10.85 -11.30 10.43
C ASP A 53 10.81 -10.56 9.09
N ALA A 54 11.62 -9.51 8.98
CA ALA A 54 11.71 -8.72 7.77
C ALA A 54 12.22 -9.52 6.55
N LYS A 55 12.75 -10.74 6.76
CA LYS A 55 13.17 -11.66 5.70
C LYS A 55 12.00 -12.46 5.13
N MET A 56 10.91 -12.61 5.88
CA MET A 56 9.70 -13.24 5.41
C MET A 56 8.84 -12.17 4.73
N ASP A 57 8.79 -12.18 3.40
CA ASP A 57 7.90 -11.34 2.60
C ASP A 57 6.48 -11.98 2.51
N GLU A 58 5.96 -12.43 3.66
CA GLU A 58 4.61 -12.98 3.78
C GLU A 58 3.59 -11.86 4.02
N TRP A 59 2.63 -11.73 3.11
CA TRP A 59 1.60 -10.69 3.15
C TRP A 59 0.22 -11.32 3.14
N PHE A 60 -0.71 -10.75 3.90
CA PHE A 60 -2.09 -11.22 4.02
C PHE A 60 -3.07 -10.10 3.70
N ALA A 61 -4.18 -10.44 3.04
CA ALA A 61 -5.26 -9.52 2.76
C ALA A 61 -6.15 -9.41 4.01
N VAL A 62 -5.96 -8.33 4.77
CA VAL A 62 -6.63 -8.08 6.05
C VAL A 62 -7.55 -6.89 5.96
N LYS A 63 -8.55 -6.82 6.84
CA LYS A 63 -9.44 -5.66 6.98
C LYS A 63 -8.91 -4.70 8.04
N VAL A 64 -8.84 -3.41 7.74
CA VAL A 64 -8.49 -2.40 8.73
C VAL A 64 -9.68 -2.13 9.65
N ILE A 65 -9.48 -2.34 10.94
CA ILE A 65 -10.47 -2.05 11.99
C ILE A 65 -10.32 -0.61 12.48
N ASN A 66 -9.09 -0.18 12.72
CA ASN A 66 -8.82 1.14 13.26
C ASN A 66 -7.38 1.63 12.97
N PHE A 67 -7.16 2.93 13.07
CA PHE A 67 -5.84 3.54 13.07
C PHE A 67 -5.66 4.42 14.31
N ASP A 68 -4.67 4.11 15.13
CA ASP A 68 -4.30 4.93 16.28
C ASP A 68 -3.37 6.07 15.80
N GLU A 69 -3.93 7.27 15.73
CA GLU A 69 -3.18 8.46 15.32
C GLU A 69 -2.04 8.83 16.26
N LYS A 70 -2.09 8.45 17.54
CA LYS A 70 -1.03 8.77 18.50
C LYS A 70 0.15 7.82 18.34
N THR A 71 -0.13 6.51 18.21
CA THR A 71 0.92 5.49 18.10
C THR A 71 1.32 5.18 16.65
N LYS A 72 0.57 5.70 15.67
CA LYS A 72 0.71 5.43 14.23
C LYS A 72 0.66 3.94 13.91
N LYS A 73 -0.26 3.23 14.58
CA LYS A 73 -0.47 1.79 14.40
C LYS A 73 -1.86 1.50 13.86
N PHE A 74 -1.92 0.56 12.93
CA PHE A 74 -3.17 -0.02 12.44
C PHE A 74 -3.57 -1.21 13.31
N GLU A 75 -4.86 -1.29 13.61
CA GLU A 75 -5.52 -2.49 14.06
C GLU A 75 -6.18 -3.15 12.86
N VAL A 76 -5.77 -4.37 12.55
CA VAL A 76 -6.24 -5.12 11.38
C VAL A 76 -6.74 -6.49 11.78
N LEU A 77 -7.73 -6.99 11.04
CA LEU A 77 -8.35 -8.28 11.22
C LEU A 77 -8.05 -9.17 10.00
N ASP A 78 -7.55 -10.37 10.26
CA ASP A 78 -7.45 -11.42 9.24
C ASP A 78 -8.79 -12.14 9.12
N GLU A 79 -9.39 -12.06 7.93
CA GLU A 79 -10.71 -12.60 7.61
C GLU A 79 -10.64 -14.01 6.99
N GLU A 80 -9.54 -14.76 7.19
CA GLU A 80 -9.49 -16.18 6.85
C GLU A 80 -10.75 -16.88 7.40
N VAL A 81 -11.57 -17.43 6.50
CA VAL A 81 -12.89 -17.97 6.82
C VAL A 81 -12.68 -19.13 7.77
N GLY A 82 -12.96 -18.91 9.05
CA GLY A 82 -13.11 -19.99 10.02
C GLY A 82 -14.24 -20.88 9.52
N ASP A 83 -13.86 -22.04 8.99
CA ASP A 83 -14.77 -23.16 8.80
C ASP A 83 -15.53 -23.37 10.11
N ASP A 84 -16.86 -23.35 10.02
CA ASP A 84 -17.77 -23.52 11.15
C ASP A 84 -17.34 -24.74 11.97
N GLU A 85 -17.20 -24.60 13.29
CA GLU A 85 -17.77 -25.49 14.32
C GLU A 85 -17.32 -25.14 15.74
N GLU A 86 -16.20 -24.45 16.00
CA GLU A 86 -15.88 -24.06 17.38
C GLU A 86 -14.87 -22.90 17.44
N GLY A 87 -15.37 -21.67 17.45
CA GLY A 87 -14.58 -20.49 17.82
C GLY A 87 -13.43 -20.16 16.88
N GLY A 88 -13.71 -19.96 15.59
CA GLY A 88 -12.77 -19.37 14.64
C GLY A 88 -12.23 -18.05 15.17
N VAL A 89 -11.02 -18.09 15.75
CA VAL A 89 -10.39 -16.93 16.38
C VAL A 89 -10.00 -15.97 15.27
N GLN A 90 -10.90 -15.03 14.96
CA GLN A 90 -10.60 -13.83 14.21
C GLN A 90 -9.33 -13.19 14.78
N LYS A 91 -8.21 -13.27 14.04
CA LYS A 91 -6.91 -12.80 14.53
C LYS A 91 -6.80 -11.31 14.26
N THR A 92 -6.70 -10.55 15.35
CA THR A 92 -6.47 -9.10 15.29
C THR A 92 -5.00 -8.79 15.55
N TYR A 93 -4.41 -7.95 14.70
CA TYR A 93 -3.00 -7.54 14.79
C TYR A 93 -2.84 -6.03 14.92
N LYS A 94 -1.79 -5.60 15.61
CA LYS A 94 -1.38 -4.19 15.72
C LYS A 94 -0.09 -3.95 14.95
N LEU A 95 -0.19 -3.35 13.77
CA LEU A 95 0.90 -3.21 12.81
C LEU A 95 1.31 -1.75 12.61
N SER A 96 2.58 -1.49 12.31
CA SER A 96 3.02 -0.15 11.89
C SER A 96 2.58 0.16 10.47
N VAL A 97 2.55 1.45 10.11
CA VAL A 97 2.24 1.90 8.73
C VAL A 97 3.12 1.22 7.68
N SER A 98 4.38 0.92 8.00
CA SER A 98 5.33 0.24 7.09
C SER A 98 4.95 -1.20 6.75
N CYS A 99 4.08 -1.83 7.54
CA CYS A 99 3.60 -3.19 7.31
C CYS A 99 2.23 -3.22 6.64
N ILE A 100 1.73 -2.08 6.14
CA ILE A 100 0.43 -1.96 5.48
C ILE A 100 0.64 -1.42 4.06
N ILE A 101 0.06 -2.10 3.08
CA ILE A 101 -0.01 -1.65 1.69
C ILE A 101 -1.49 -1.53 1.30
N PRO A 102 -2.01 -0.31 1.06
CA PRO A 102 -3.36 -0.12 0.57
C PRO A 102 -3.56 -0.75 -0.80
N PHE A 103 -4.71 -1.40 -1.00
CA PHE A 103 -5.14 -1.77 -2.34
C PHE A 103 -5.61 -0.54 -3.11
N LEU A 104 -5.36 -0.53 -4.42
CA LEU A 104 -5.87 0.52 -5.30
C LEU A 104 -7.41 0.44 -5.35
N GLU A 105 -8.09 1.57 -5.20
CA GLU A 105 -9.54 1.61 -5.15
C GLU A 105 -10.18 1.17 -6.47
N ARG A 106 -11.25 0.37 -6.36
CA ARG A 106 -11.96 -0.27 -7.49
C ARG A 106 -12.86 0.69 -8.29
N ASN A 107 -13.02 1.94 -7.85
CA ASN A 107 -14.14 2.79 -8.27
C ASN A 107 -13.75 4.11 -8.96
N ASP A 108 -12.46 4.37 -9.22
CA ASP A 108 -12.08 5.54 -10.02
C ASP A 108 -11.66 5.14 -11.44
N PRO A 109 -12.59 5.19 -12.42
CA PRO A 109 -12.27 4.91 -13.82
C PRO A 109 -11.31 5.95 -14.43
N SER A 110 -11.08 7.09 -13.76
CA SER A 110 -10.22 8.17 -14.25
C SER A 110 -8.79 8.17 -13.69
N GLY A 111 -8.56 7.45 -12.59
CA GLY A 111 -7.30 7.51 -11.82
C GLY A 111 -6.65 6.16 -11.51
N THR A 112 -7.19 5.04 -11.98
CA THR A 112 -6.60 3.73 -11.67
C THR A 112 -5.18 3.64 -12.22
N GLN A 113 -4.20 3.54 -11.32
CA GLN A 113 -2.81 3.43 -11.72
C GLN A 113 -2.58 2.08 -12.41
N GLU A 114 -2.60 2.09 -13.74
CA GLU A 114 -2.31 0.91 -14.55
C GLU A 114 -0.88 0.46 -14.30
N PHE A 115 -0.69 -0.85 -14.21
CA PHE A 115 0.62 -1.45 -14.06
C PHE A 115 1.07 -2.00 -15.42
N PRO A 116 2.21 -1.55 -15.97
CA PRO A 116 2.72 -2.10 -17.22
C PRO A 116 3.21 -3.55 -17.05
N ALA A 117 3.25 -4.29 -18.16
CA ALA A 117 3.86 -5.62 -18.21
C ALA A 117 5.33 -5.57 -17.76
N GLY A 118 5.79 -6.66 -17.16
CA GLY A 118 7.13 -6.80 -16.54
C GLY A 118 7.25 -6.18 -15.15
N ARG A 119 6.16 -5.65 -14.57
CA ARG A 119 6.18 -5.15 -13.18
C ARG A 119 5.89 -6.25 -12.18
N ASN A 120 6.66 -6.23 -11.09
CA ASN A 120 6.42 -7.06 -9.93
C ASN A 120 5.36 -6.42 -9.03
N VAL A 121 4.42 -7.24 -8.58
CA VAL A 121 3.33 -6.88 -7.70
C VAL A 121 3.13 -7.95 -6.62
N LEU A 122 2.38 -7.62 -5.58
CA LEU A 122 1.81 -8.61 -4.66
C LEU A 122 0.37 -8.85 -5.07
N ALA A 123 0.01 -10.10 -5.27
CA ALA A 123 -1.34 -10.50 -5.68
C ALA A 123 -1.83 -11.67 -4.83
N VAL A 124 -3.12 -11.65 -4.51
CA VAL A 124 -3.78 -12.77 -3.84
C VAL A 124 -3.80 -13.96 -4.78
N TYR A 125 -3.29 -15.10 -4.31
CA TYR A 125 -3.43 -16.36 -5.02
C TYR A 125 -4.83 -16.93 -4.78
N LEU A 126 -5.40 -17.59 -5.80
CA LEU A 126 -6.76 -18.12 -5.76
C LEU A 126 -7.00 -18.94 -4.49
N GLU A 127 -8.19 -18.78 -3.89
CA GLU A 127 -8.62 -19.53 -2.69
C GLU A 127 -7.79 -19.29 -1.41
N THR A 128 -6.94 -18.25 -1.39
CA THR A 128 -6.16 -17.87 -0.19
C THR A 128 -6.39 -16.41 0.20
N THR A 129 -6.04 -16.05 1.44
CA THR A 129 -5.91 -14.63 1.86
C THR A 129 -4.47 -14.13 1.74
N ALA A 130 -3.52 -15.01 1.41
CA ALA A 130 -2.11 -14.66 1.26
C ALA A 130 -1.83 -13.98 -0.09
N LEU A 131 -0.91 -13.02 -0.08
CA LEU A 131 -0.40 -12.36 -1.26
C LEU A 131 1.00 -12.85 -1.56
N TYR A 132 1.21 -13.21 -2.82
CA TYR A 132 2.47 -13.71 -3.34
C TYR A 132 3.02 -12.74 -4.36
N LYS A 133 4.34 -12.78 -4.54
CA LYS A 133 5.03 -12.00 -5.56
C LYS A 133 4.64 -12.54 -6.93
N ALA A 134 4.27 -11.63 -7.83
CA ALA A 134 3.90 -11.96 -9.19
C ALA A 134 4.41 -10.92 -10.18
N THR A 135 4.66 -11.35 -11.41
CA THR A 135 5.02 -10.51 -12.55
C THR A 135 3.83 -10.33 -13.46
N ILE A 136 3.57 -9.09 -13.88
CA ILE A 136 2.52 -8.81 -14.87
C ILE A 136 2.99 -9.22 -16.24
N ILE A 137 2.31 -10.18 -16.85
CA ILE A 137 2.69 -10.76 -18.15
C ILE A 137 2.17 -9.95 -19.32
N SER A 138 0.97 -9.36 -19.20
CA SER A 138 0.32 -8.66 -20.31
C SER A 138 -0.22 -7.30 -19.93
N THR A 139 -0.46 -6.48 -20.95
CA THR A 139 -1.13 -5.19 -20.79
C THR A 139 -2.52 -5.39 -20.18
N PRO A 140 -2.90 -4.57 -19.18
CA PRO A 140 -4.20 -4.67 -18.55
C PRO A 140 -5.34 -4.59 -19.56
N ARG A 141 -6.28 -5.53 -19.48
CA ARG A 141 -7.49 -5.51 -20.31
C ARG A 141 -8.64 -4.88 -19.54
N LYS A 142 -9.31 -3.89 -20.13
CA LYS A 142 -10.51 -3.28 -19.56
C LYS A 142 -11.73 -4.11 -19.96
N VAL A 143 -12.43 -4.67 -18.97
CA VAL A 143 -13.65 -5.45 -19.14
C VAL A 143 -14.80 -4.69 -18.50
N THR A 144 -15.83 -4.38 -19.28
CA THR A 144 -17.06 -3.76 -18.77
C THR A 144 -17.99 -4.87 -18.29
N ILE A 145 -18.31 -4.90 -17.00
CA ILE A 145 -19.22 -5.89 -16.40
C ILE A 145 -20.64 -5.32 -16.31
N LEU A 146 -20.78 -4.09 -15.85
CA LEU A 146 -22.04 -3.34 -15.80
C LEU A 146 -21.86 -2.01 -16.52
N VAL A 147 -22.96 -1.36 -16.91
CA VAL A 147 -22.96 -0.06 -17.62
C VAL A 147 -22.07 0.99 -16.92
N THR A 148 -21.92 0.90 -15.61
CA THR A 148 -21.09 1.80 -14.79
C THR A 148 -19.79 1.17 -14.29
N THR A 149 -19.56 -0.12 -14.50
CA THR A 149 -18.47 -0.88 -13.88
C THR A 149 -17.54 -1.44 -14.95
N VAL A 150 -16.38 -0.81 -15.08
CA VAL A 150 -15.25 -1.31 -15.85
C VAL A 150 -14.21 -1.84 -14.87
N ILE A 151 -13.88 -3.12 -14.97
CA ILE A 151 -12.75 -3.70 -14.25
C ILE A 151 -11.56 -3.81 -15.19
N ILE A 152 -10.37 -3.78 -14.62
CA ILE A 152 -9.14 -4.12 -15.33
C ILE A 152 -8.82 -5.58 -15.04
N GLN A 153 -8.24 -6.33 -15.96
CA GLN A 153 -7.77 -7.69 -15.73
C GLN A 153 -6.27 -7.76 -16.02
N TYR A 154 -5.53 -8.38 -15.10
CA TYR A 154 -4.10 -8.58 -15.23
C TYR A 154 -3.83 -10.07 -15.39
N LEU A 155 -2.99 -10.41 -16.38
CA LEU A 155 -2.40 -11.73 -16.45
C LEU A 155 -1.13 -11.71 -15.61
N LEU A 156 -1.04 -12.61 -14.63
CA LEU A 156 0.06 -12.67 -13.68
C LEU A 156 0.77 -14.02 -13.77
N GLU A 157 2.09 -13.98 -13.60
CA GLU A 157 2.93 -15.15 -13.35
C GLU A 157 3.47 -15.02 -11.94
N PHE A 158 3.15 -15.99 -11.08
CA PHE A 158 3.67 -16.01 -9.71
C PHE A 158 5.11 -16.50 -9.69
N ASP A 159 5.93 -15.88 -8.85
CA ASP A 159 7.32 -16.26 -8.60
C ASP A 159 7.31 -17.41 -7.59
N ASP A 160 6.93 -18.60 -8.06
CA ASP A 160 6.85 -19.80 -7.22
C ASP A 160 8.22 -20.51 -7.24
N ASP A 161 8.91 -20.47 -6.10
CA ASP A 161 10.27 -20.99 -5.90
C ASP A 161 10.34 -22.54 -5.82
N GLU A 162 9.26 -23.25 -6.13
CA GLU A 162 9.26 -24.71 -6.15
C GLU A 162 9.77 -25.23 -7.51
N GLU A 163 11.05 -25.62 -7.52
CA GLU A 163 11.74 -26.33 -8.60
C GLU A 163 11.14 -27.75 -8.80
N ASP A 164 9.90 -27.83 -9.29
CA ASP A 164 9.44 -28.98 -10.06
C ASP A 164 8.47 -28.52 -11.16
N ARG A 165 9.09 -28.09 -12.25
CA ARG A 165 8.48 -27.60 -13.48
C ARG A 165 7.67 -28.72 -14.16
N ALA A 166 6.42 -28.89 -13.77
CA ALA A 166 5.46 -29.70 -14.52
C ALA A 166 3.99 -29.25 -14.43
N ALA A 167 3.70 -27.96 -14.23
CA ALA A 167 2.44 -27.33 -14.69
C ALA A 167 2.48 -25.82 -14.40
N ALA A 168 3.00 -25.02 -15.32
CA ALA A 168 2.70 -23.59 -15.32
C ALA A 168 1.20 -23.44 -15.60
N LYS A 169 0.39 -23.40 -14.54
CA LYS A 169 -1.02 -23.06 -14.65
C LYS A 169 -1.08 -21.56 -14.87
N ASP A 170 -1.49 -21.17 -16.07
CA ASP A 170 -1.79 -19.82 -16.49
C ASP A 170 -2.78 -19.19 -15.49
N GLY A 171 -2.24 -18.53 -14.46
CA GLY A 171 -2.99 -17.95 -13.37
C GLY A 171 -3.66 -16.67 -13.83
N THR A 172 -4.88 -16.78 -14.36
CA THR A 172 -5.70 -15.59 -14.62
C THR A 172 -6.27 -15.09 -13.30
N VAL A 173 -5.69 -14.01 -12.76
CA VAL A 173 -6.36 -13.24 -11.69
C VAL A 173 -7.22 -12.16 -12.35
N SER A 174 -8.54 -12.23 -12.18
CA SER A 174 -9.39 -11.08 -12.48
C SER A 174 -9.12 -10.01 -11.43
N GLN A 175 -8.84 -8.77 -11.83
CA GLN A 175 -8.81 -7.68 -10.86
C GLN A 175 -10.27 -7.38 -10.46
N GLY A 176 -10.72 -8.09 -9.44
CA GLY A 176 -11.91 -7.79 -8.64
C GLY A 176 -11.57 -7.45 -7.18
N GLY A 177 -10.33 -7.69 -6.73
CA GLY A 177 -9.84 -7.27 -5.42
C GLY A 177 -8.38 -7.66 -5.24
N SER A 178 -7.59 -6.79 -4.60
CA SER A 178 -6.35 -7.18 -3.91
C SER A 178 -5.05 -7.36 -4.72
N ILE A 179 -4.74 -6.42 -5.63
CA ILE A 179 -3.35 -6.21 -6.10
C ILE A 179 -2.73 -5.04 -5.31
N ALA A 180 -1.52 -5.25 -4.77
CA ALA A 180 -0.76 -4.28 -3.98
C ALA A 180 0.57 -3.88 -4.64
N ARG A 181 0.93 -2.59 -4.52
CA ARG A 181 2.25 -2.05 -4.91
C ARG A 181 3.16 -1.99 -3.70
N ARG A 182 4.33 -2.61 -3.76
CA ARG A 182 5.41 -2.28 -2.83
C ARG A 182 6.03 -0.94 -3.28
N ALA A 183 6.05 0.04 -2.38
CA ALA A 183 6.69 1.34 -2.59
C ALA A 183 8.21 1.25 -2.47
#